data_AF-A0A842RW12-F1
#
_entry.id   AF-A0A842RW12-F1
#
_cell.length_a   1.000
_cell.length_b   1.000
_cell.length_c   1.000
_cell.angle_alpha   90.00
_cell.angle_beta   90.00
_cell.angle_gamma   90.00
#
_symmetry.space_group_name_H-M   'P 1'
#
loop_
_entity.id
_entity.type
_entity.pdbx_description
1 polymer ?
#
loop_
_entity_poly.entity_id
_entity_poly.type
_entity_poly.pdbx_seq_one_letter_code
_entity_poly.pdbx_strand_id
1 'polypeptide(L)'
;MRKFKNNRENVDIVWQWHSHPSDKKKLHKMDKRILKYMSQGVMIIVIPPVPEENQEAHILGWYYNKRHRKKPKIDKMVFEIISE
;
A
#
# COMPACT_ATOMS: atom_id res chain seq x y z
N MET A 1 0.78 4.11 11.45
CA MET A 1 0.44 2.68 11.28
C MET A 1 -0.75 2.37 12.16
N ARG A 2 -1.87 1.96 11.57
CA ARG A 2 -3.06 1.54 12.34
C ARG A 2 -3.20 0.03 12.19
N LYS A 3 -3.37 -0.69 13.30
CA LYS A 3 -3.53 -2.15 13.29
C LYS A 3 -5.00 -2.47 13.46
N PHE A 4 -5.59 -3.21 12.52
CA PHE A 4 -6.92 -3.79 12.71
C PHE A 4 -6.74 -5.21 13.25
N LYS A 5 -7.27 -5.48 14.44
CA LYS A 5 -7.28 -6.83 15.04
C LYS A 5 -8.65 -7.44 14.82
N ASN A 6 -8.78 -8.36 13.87
CA ASN A 6 -9.94 -9.24 13.81
C ASN A 6 -9.63 -10.52 14.58
N ASN A 7 -10.11 -10.61 15.83
CA ASN A 7 -9.84 -11.71 16.75
C ASN A 7 -10.34 -13.09 16.25
N ARG A 8 -11.10 -13.15 15.14
CA ARG A 8 -11.62 -14.42 14.58
C ARG A 8 -10.70 -15.08 13.55
N GLU A 9 -9.78 -14.35 12.92
CA GLU A 9 -9.00 -14.88 11.79
C GLU A 9 -7.47 -14.86 12.03
N ASN A 10 -6.99 -14.33 13.17
CA ASN A 10 -5.56 -14.12 13.44
C ASN A 10 -4.82 -13.38 12.30
N VAL A 11 -5.54 -12.57 11.52
CA VAL A 11 -4.95 -11.76 10.45
C VAL A 11 -4.76 -10.34 10.97
N ASP A 12 -3.55 -10.03 11.41
CA ASP A 12 -3.12 -8.65 11.65
C ASP A 12 -2.90 -7.98 10.29
N ILE A 13 -3.94 -7.35 9.72
CA ILE A 13 -3.76 -6.48 8.55
C ILE A 13 -3.19 -5.16 9.05
N VAL A 14 -1.86 -5.04 9.01
CA VAL A 14 -1.18 -3.76 9.18
C VAL A 14 -1.28 -3.02 7.86
N TRP A 15 -1.85 -1.82 7.90
CA TRP A 15 -1.89 -0.95 6.74
C TRP A 15 -1.20 0.39 7.00
N GLN A 16 -0.61 0.91 5.93
CA GLN A 16 -0.02 2.23 5.92
C GLN A 16 -0.45 2.96 4.66
N TRP A 17 -0.77 4.24 4.85
CA TRP A 17 -1.11 5.15 3.80
C TRP A 17 -0.14 6.33 3.79
N HIS A 18 0.28 6.72 2.60
CA HIS A 18 0.99 7.97 2.36
C HIS A 18 0.73 8.46 0.93
N SER A 19 1.01 9.73 0.67
CA SER A 19 0.85 10.31 -0.66
C SER A 19 2.16 10.38 -1.43
N HIS A 20 2.09 10.21 -2.75
CA HIS A 20 3.19 10.55 -3.66
C HIS A 20 2.76 11.76 -4.49
N PRO A 21 3.56 12.83 -4.55
CA PRO A 21 3.20 14.02 -5.32
C PRO A 21 3.22 13.78 -6.84
N SER A 22 3.98 12.77 -7.30
CA SER A 22 4.13 12.40 -8.71
C SER A 22 3.45 11.07 -9.03
N ASP A 23 3.02 10.86 -10.29
CA ASP A 23 2.43 9.63 -10.86
C ASP A 23 3.41 8.43 -10.97
N LYS A 24 4.25 8.26 -9.96
CA LYS A 24 5.12 7.09 -9.88
C LYS A 24 4.32 5.91 -9.37
N LYS A 25 3.78 5.14 -10.32
CA LYS A 25 3.02 3.90 -10.08
C LYS A 25 3.83 2.74 -9.48
N LYS A 26 5.07 2.98 -9.04
CA LYS A 26 6.01 1.97 -8.52
C LYS A 26 6.41 2.30 -7.09
N LEU A 27 6.59 1.26 -6.27
CA LEU A 27 7.13 1.39 -4.91
C LEU A 27 8.52 2.05 -4.90
N HIS A 28 8.65 3.13 -4.14
CA HIS A 28 9.92 3.77 -3.88
C HIS A 28 10.83 2.91 -3.00
N LYS A 29 12.12 3.26 -2.95
CA LYS A 29 13.09 2.55 -2.08
C LYS A 29 12.68 2.64 -0.60
N MET A 30 12.10 3.76 -0.18
CA MET A 30 11.63 3.96 1.19
C MET A 30 10.42 3.08 1.50
N ASP A 31 9.42 3.06 0.60
CA ASP A 31 8.26 2.18 0.70
C ASP A 31 8.67 0.72 0.89
N LYS A 32 9.63 0.23 0.08
CA LYS A 32 10.19 -1.12 0.22
C LYS A 32 10.87 -1.37 1.57
N ARG A 33 11.48 -0.34 2.18
CA ARG A 33 12.04 -0.45 3.53
C ARG A 33 10.92 -0.55 4.56
N ILE A 34 9.87 0.25 4.43
CA ILE A 34 8.76 0.23 5.36
C ILE A 34 8.02 -1.12 5.33
N LEU A 35 7.81 -1.69 4.14
CA LEU A 35 7.26 -3.03 3.97
C LEU A 35 8.03 -4.11 4.74
N LYS A 36 9.35 -3.98 4.89
CA LYS A 36 10.17 -4.97 5.62
C LYS A 36 9.87 -5.00 7.12
N TYR A 37 9.28 -3.96 7.69
CA TYR A 37 8.84 -3.94 9.09
C TYR A 37 7.49 -4.66 9.28
N MET A 38 6.81 -5.03 8.19
CA MET A 38 5.58 -5.80 8.23
C MET A 38 5.87 -7.28 7.94
N SER A 39 5.17 -8.19 8.62
CA SER A 39 5.16 -9.61 8.24
C SER A 39 4.13 -9.87 7.14
N GLN A 40 2.96 -9.23 7.27
CA GLN A 40 1.89 -9.21 6.29
C GLN A 40 1.19 -7.85 6.39
N GLY A 41 0.80 -7.26 5.26
CA GLY A 41 0.16 -5.94 5.28
C GLY A 41 -0.14 -5.39 3.89
N VAL A 42 -0.85 -4.27 3.88
CA VAL A 42 -1.22 -3.53 2.67
C VAL A 42 -0.67 -2.12 2.77
N MET A 43 0.07 -1.69 1.76
CA MET A 43 0.42 -0.28 1.60
C MET A 43 -0.51 0.35 0.60
N ILE A 44 -1.09 1.50 0.94
CA ILE A 44 -1.96 2.29 0.09
C ILE A 44 -1.21 3.59 -0.23
N ILE A 45 -1.10 3.93 -1.51
CA ILE A 45 -0.48 5.14 -2.00
C ILE A 45 -1.57 5.94 -2.69
N VAL A 46 -1.85 7.14 -2.20
CA VAL A 46 -2.77 8.07 -2.88
C VAL A 46 -1.94 9.08 -3.65
N ILE A 47 -2.22 9.19 -4.94
CA ILE A 47 -1.60 10.18 -5.80
C ILE A 47 -2.66 11.26 -6.02
N PRO A 48 -2.45 12.48 -5.48
CA PRO A 48 -3.37 13.58 -5.65
C PRO A 48 -3.37 14.06 -7.10
N PRO A 49 -4.44 14.73 -7.56
CA PRO A 49 -4.43 15.35 -8.86
C PRO A 49 -3.44 16.53 -8.88
N VAL A 50 -2.71 16.69 -9.97
CA VAL A 50 -1.85 17.85 -10.23
C VAL A 50 -2.22 18.37 -11.63
N PRO A 51 -3.12 19.38 -11.72
CA PRO A 51 -3.65 19.87 -12.99
C PRO A 51 -2.56 20.36 -13.96
N GLU A 52 -1.52 20.99 -13.43
CA GLU A 52 -0.40 21.54 -14.22
C GLU A 52 0.44 20.46 -14.92
N GLU A 53 0.42 19.23 -14.40
CA GLU A 53 1.15 18.08 -14.93
C GLU A 53 0.24 17.08 -15.65
N ASN A 54 -1.04 17.43 -15.87
CA ASN A 54 -2.07 16.53 -16.42
C ASN A 54 -2.17 15.19 -15.67
N GLN A 55 -2.01 15.23 -14.34
CA GLN A 55 -2.03 14.06 -13.46
C GLN A 55 -3.40 13.91 -12.82
N GLU A 56 -4.09 12.81 -13.12
CA GLU A 56 -5.36 12.46 -12.48
C GLU A 56 -5.16 11.83 -11.09
N ALA A 57 -6.12 12.07 -10.21
CA ALA A 57 -6.18 11.46 -8.89
C ALA A 57 -6.34 9.95 -9.02
N HIS A 58 -5.47 9.17 -8.37
CA HIS A 58 -5.62 7.72 -8.36
C HIS A 58 -5.01 7.09 -7.11
N ILE A 59 -5.51 5.90 -6.78
CA ILE A 59 -5.09 5.13 -5.61
C ILE A 59 -4.43 3.85 -6.08
N LEU A 60 -3.28 3.55 -5.51
CA LEU A 60 -2.57 2.30 -5.70
C LEU A 60 -2.46 1.60 -4.37
N GLY A 61 -2.47 0.28 -4.37
CA GLY A 61 -1.92 -0.40 -3.22
C GLY A 61 -1.11 -1.62 -3.55
N TRP A 62 -0.42 -2.07 -2.53
CA TRP A 62 0.60 -3.07 -2.60
C TRP A 62 0.42 -4.02 -1.44
N TYR A 63 0.05 -5.26 -1.75
CA TYR A 63 0.03 -6.32 -0.78
C TYR A 63 1.44 -6.81 -0.54
N TYR A 64 1.81 -6.95 0.73
CA TYR A 64 3.08 -7.51 1.15
C TYR A 64 2.86 -8.70 2.07
N ASN A 65 3.55 -9.80 1.77
CA ASN A 65 3.58 -10.97 2.65
C ASN A 65 4.97 -11.59 2.67
N LYS A 66 5.61 -11.59 3.84
CA LYS A 66 6.88 -12.26 4.09
C LYS A 66 6.71 -13.34 5.16
N ARG A 67 6.46 -14.57 4.70
CA ARG A 67 6.51 -15.76 5.56
C ARG A 67 7.95 -16.08 5.95
N HIS A 68 8.14 -16.58 7.17
CA HIS A 68 9.45 -16.89 7.73
C HIS A 68 10.30 -17.74 6.75
N ARG A 69 11.56 -17.32 6.51
CA ARG A 69 12.53 -17.92 5.56
C ARG A 69 12.16 -17.93 4.06
N LYS A 70 11.03 -17.34 3.64
CA LYS A 70 10.66 -17.23 2.21
C LYS A 70 10.92 -15.82 1.65
N LYS A 71 11.10 -15.75 0.32
CA LYS A 71 11.12 -14.46 -0.39
C LYS A 71 9.77 -13.74 -0.18
N PRO A 72 9.77 -12.43 0.03
CA PRO A 72 8.53 -11.67 0.20
C PRO A 72 7.72 -11.67 -1.09
N LYS A 73 6.41 -11.91 -0.98
CA LYS A 73 5.45 -11.69 -2.05
C LYS A 73 5.03 -10.22 -2.04
N ILE A 74 5.07 -9.57 -3.20
CA ILE A 74 4.68 -8.17 -3.38
C ILE A 74 3.76 -8.10 -4.61
N ASP A 75 2.48 -7.91 -4.38
CA ASP A 75 1.47 -7.88 -5.44
C ASP A 75 0.84 -6.50 -5.53
N LYS A 76 0.64 -5.99 -6.74
CA LYS A 76 -0.11 -4.76 -6.98
C LYS A 76 -1.60 -5.05 -6.80
N MET A 77 -2.27 -4.21 -6.02
CA MET A 77 -3.72 -4.22 -5.83
C MET A 77 -4.32 -2.99 -6.51
N VAL A 78 -5.40 -3.21 -7.26
CA VAL A 78 -6.21 -2.13 -7.84
C VAL A 78 -7.29 -1.77 -6.82
N PHE A 79 -7.46 -0.48 -6.57
CA PHE A 79 -8.50 0.06 -5.70
C PHE A 79 -9.46 0.86 -6.57
N GLU A 80 -10.76 0.62 -6.39
CA GLU A 80 -11.81 1.46 -6.93
C GLU A 80 -12.28 2.41 -5.84
N ILE A 81 -12.43 3.68 -6.18
CA ILE A 81 -13.07 4.65 -5.30
C ILE A 81 -14.57 4.52 -5.54
N ILE A 82 -15.28 3.97 -4.57
CA ILE A 82 -16.74 4.00 -4.55
C ILE A 82 -17.13 5.33 -3.89
N SER A 83 -17.64 6.26 -4.69
CA SER A 83 -18.31 7.47 -4.18
C SER A 83 -19.80 7.14 -4.08
N GLU A 84 -20.34 7.12 -2.86
CA GLU A 84 -21.79 7.19 -2.63
C GLU A 84 -22.29 8.63 -2.83
#